data_AF-A0A966B5A0-F1
#
_entry.id   AF-A0A966B5A0-F1
#
_cell.length_a   1.000
_cell.length_b   1.000
_cell.length_c   1.000
_cell.angle_alpha   90.00
_cell.angle_beta   90.00
_cell.angle_gamma   90.00
#
_symmetry.space_group_name_H-M   'P 1'
#
loop_
_entity.id
_entity.type
_entity.pdbx_description
1 polymer ?
#
loop_
_entity_poly.entity_id
_entity_poly.type
_entity_poly.pdbx_seq_one_letter_code
_entity_poly.pdbx_strand_id
1 'polypeptide(L)'
;MRNHNKIKTTLLTFLSFTLTLSSYGLDRDYVPRAILTKDQEKEVIALAKKCGMKEVSKISTHNMYPSPFRGIQLQGPEKIKGREVSYQGLSMSHSEWLEPGAKPRKEQIQMGKFWAGKPYTRKKTILKVGKKEFRTGSINGMTPEQCETILGLLLSGKYEIGPTVNKRTLEQVGWNTPSNFSKRGESISVGFLHKAKDSGFFDLQIKMVGKKLTIEQMFQAIP
;
A
#
# COMPACT_ATOMS: atom_id res chain seq x y z
N MET A 1 -40.68 -52.71 -24.49
CA MET A 1 -40.07 -51.38 -24.65
C MET A 1 -40.52 -50.47 -23.51
N ARG A 2 -39.67 -50.23 -22.51
CA ARG A 2 -39.94 -49.32 -21.37
C ARG A 2 -39.00 -48.11 -21.52
N ASN A 3 -39.55 -46.95 -21.86
CA ASN A 3 -38.83 -45.69 -21.91
C ASN A 3 -38.54 -45.20 -20.48
N HIS A 4 -37.27 -45.11 -20.12
CA HIS A 4 -36.81 -44.40 -18.93
C HIS A 4 -36.61 -42.92 -19.26
N ASN A 5 -37.53 -42.07 -18.78
CA ASN A 5 -37.33 -40.64 -18.73
C ASN A 5 -36.25 -40.31 -17.68
N LYS A 6 -35.06 -39.92 -18.16
CA LYS A 6 -34.00 -39.34 -17.31
C LYS A 6 -34.36 -37.90 -16.96
N ILE A 7 -34.69 -37.64 -15.70
CA ILE A 7 -34.79 -36.30 -15.13
C ILE A 7 -33.37 -35.70 -15.10
N LYS A 8 -33.18 -34.58 -15.79
CA LYS A 8 -31.93 -33.81 -15.76
C LYS A 8 -31.91 -32.97 -14.49
N THR A 9 -31.06 -33.34 -13.53
CA THR A 9 -30.80 -32.55 -12.33
C THR A 9 -29.92 -31.35 -12.69
N THR A 10 -30.54 -30.19 -12.88
CA THR A 10 -29.85 -28.91 -13.10
C THR A 10 -29.24 -28.46 -11.77
N LEU A 11 -27.91 -28.61 -11.63
CA LEU A 11 -27.16 -28.17 -10.47
C LEU A 11 -27.03 -26.63 -10.49
N LEU A 12 -27.93 -25.95 -9.78
CA LEU A 12 -27.88 -24.50 -9.57
C LEU A 12 -26.68 -24.18 -8.68
N THR A 13 -25.57 -23.78 -9.29
CA THR A 13 -24.36 -23.39 -8.55
C THR A 13 -24.58 -21.95 -8.04
N PHE A 14 -24.92 -21.81 -6.76
CA PHE A 14 -24.94 -20.52 -6.08
C PHE A 14 -23.51 -19.96 -6.06
N LEU A 15 -23.24 -19.00 -6.94
CA LEU A 15 -22.01 -18.23 -6.91
C LEU A 15 -22.13 -17.23 -5.74
N SER A 16 -21.64 -17.62 -4.57
CA SER A 16 -21.52 -16.69 -3.44
C SER A 16 -20.47 -15.63 -3.78
N PHE A 17 -20.94 -14.50 -4.32
CA PHE A 17 -20.13 -13.30 -4.47
C PHE A 17 -19.88 -12.76 -3.06
N THR A 18 -18.77 -13.18 -2.44
CA THR A 18 -18.27 -12.51 -1.23
C THR A 18 -17.72 -11.16 -1.65
N LEU A 19 -18.61 -10.18 -1.76
CA LEU A 19 -18.22 -8.81 -1.41
C LEU A 19 -17.73 -8.89 0.03
N THR A 20 -16.43 -8.88 0.22
CA THR A 20 -15.85 -8.49 1.50
C THR A 20 -16.20 -7.01 1.69
N LEU A 21 -17.44 -6.73 2.09
CA LEU A 21 -17.71 -5.55 2.89
C LEU A 21 -16.76 -5.70 4.08
N SER A 22 -15.75 -4.84 4.13
CA SER A 22 -14.94 -4.66 5.33
C SER A 22 -15.91 -4.53 6.48
N SER A 23 -15.96 -5.54 7.36
CA SER A 23 -16.66 -5.43 8.64
C SER A 23 -16.22 -4.11 9.25
N TYR A 24 -17.19 -3.27 9.66
CA TYR A 24 -16.96 -1.97 10.28
C TYR A 24 -16.10 -2.13 11.53
N GLY A 25 -14.78 -2.12 11.33
CA GLY A 25 -13.77 -2.32 12.34
C GLY A 25 -12.57 -1.46 11.97
N LEU A 26 -12.10 -0.70 12.93
CA LEU A 26 -10.89 0.10 12.80
C LEU A 26 -9.68 -0.83 12.56
N ASP A 27 -9.05 -0.72 11.38
CA ASP A 27 -7.83 -1.46 11.08
C ASP A 27 -6.65 -0.92 11.89
N ARG A 28 -5.77 -1.82 12.33
CA ARG A 28 -4.64 -1.51 13.21
C ARG A 28 -3.38 -2.19 12.71
N ASP A 29 -2.37 -1.39 12.46
CA ASP A 29 -1.13 -1.85 11.86
C ASP A 29 0.08 -1.22 12.58
N TYR A 30 0.38 -1.76 13.75
CA TYR A 30 1.41 -1.23 14.63
C TYR A 30 2.76 -1.90 14.41
N VAL A 31 3.84 -1.19 14.75
CA VAL A 31 5.16 -1.82 14.93
C VAL A 31 5.31 -2.26 16.38
N PRO A 32 6.07 -3.35 16.68
CA PRO A 32 6.11 -3.94 18.02
C PRO A 32 6.46 -2.97 19.17
N ARG A 33 7.27 -1.94 18.90
CA ARG A 33 7.72 -0.94 19.90
C ARG A 33 6.89 0.34 19.92
N ALA A 34 5.78 0.39 19.19
CA ALA A 34 4.91 1.55 19.09
C ALA A 34 3.45 1.10 18.95
N ILE A 35 2.99 0.31 19.92
CA ILE A 35 1.61 -0.16 20.01
C ILE A 35 0.83 0.86 20.85
N LEU A 36 -0.27 1.38 20.30
CA LEU A 36 -1.14 2.29 21.05
C LEU A 36 -2.08 1.49 21.96
N THR A 37 -2.32 1.98 23.17
CA THR A 37 -3.38 1.45 24.05
C THR A 37 -4.76 1.86 23.52
N LYS A 38 -5.83 1.25 24.04
CA LYS A 38 -7.21 1.61 23.65
C LYS A 38 -7.59 3.03 24.00
N ASP A 39 -7.05 3.58 25.09
CA ASP A 39 -7.33 4.97 25.44
C ASP A 39 -6.53 5.94 24.56
N GLN A 40 -5.28 5.60 24.24
CA GLN A 40 -4.51 6.34 23.23
C GLN A 40 -5.20 6.30 21.86
N GLU A 41 -5.76 5.15 21.44
CA GLU A 41 -6.55 5.06 20.20
C GLU A 41 -7.72 6.07 20.20
N LYS A 42 -8.45 6.20 21.32
CA LYS A 42 -9.55 7.18 21.44
C LYS A 42 -9.02 8.61 21.33
N GLU A 43 -7.90 8.92 21.98
CA GLU A 43 -7.27 10.24 21.91
C GLU A 43 -6.83 10.59 20.50
N VAL A 44 -6.13 9.70 19.79
CA VAL A 44 -5.68 9.97 18.42
C VAL A 44 -6.85 10.12 17.45
N ILE A 45 -7.94 9.37 17.62
CA ILE A 45 -9.15 9.52 16.80
C ILE A 45 -9.84 10.86 17.10
N ALA A 46 -9.95 11.25 18.37
CA ALA A 46 -10.53 12.52 18.76
C ALA A 46 -9.70 13.71 18.26
N LEU A 47 -8.37 13.63 18.32
CA LEU A 47 -7.49 14.64 17.75
C LEU A 47 -7.61 14.70 16.23
N ALA A 48 -7.68 13.55 15.54
CA ALA A 48 -7.87 13.53 14.09
C ALA A 48 -9.15 14.22 13.65
N LYS A 49 -10.26 14.03 14.39
CA LYS A 49 -11.52 14.76 14.17
C LYS A 49 -11.34 16.26 14.35
N LYS A 50 -10.65 16.71 15.41
CA LYS A 50 -10.32 18.13 15.62
C LYS A 50 -9.45 18.72 14.50
N CYS A 51 -8.55 17.92 13.93
CA CYS A 51 -7.75 18.31 12.76
C CYS A 51 -8.56 18.37 11.45
N GLY A 52 -9.82 17.91 11.44
CA GLY A 52 -10.70 17.94 10.27
C GLY A 52 -10.80 16.62 9.50
N MET A 53 -10.31 15.50 10.04
CA MET A 53 -10.53 14.17 9.47
C MET A 53 -11.91 13.66 9.92
N LYS A 54 -12.83 13.45 8.97
CA LYS A 54 -14.22 13.07 9.28
C LYS A 54 -14.34 11.68 9.91
N GLU A 55 -13.63 10.73 9.33
CA GLU A 55 -13.67 9.31 9.72
C GLU A 55 -12.28 8.71 9.66
N VAL A 56 -12.02 7.75 10.55
CA VAL A 56 -10.78 6.97 10.61
C VAL A 56 -11.14 5.52 10.36
N SER A 57 -10.54 4.92 9.32
CA SER A 57 -10.67 3.50 9.01
C SER A 57 -9.44 2.69 9.41
N LYS A 58 -8.26 3.32 9.51
CA LYS A 58 -7.00 2.67 9.88
C LYS A 58 -6.13 3.55 10.77
N ILE A 59 -5.49 2.94 11.77
CA ILE A 59 -4.38 3.51 12.53
C ILE A 59 -3.16 2.64 12.33
N SER A 60 -2.02 3.27 12.07
CA SER A 60 -0.74 2.58 11.93
C SER A 60 0.37 3.34 12.63
N THR A 61 1.41 2.63 13.02
CA THR A 61 2.65 3.22 13.52
C THR A 61 3.82 2.72 12.70
N HIS A 62 4.86 3.55 12.58
CA HIS A 62 6.05 3.28 11.77
C HIS A 62 7.30 3.80 12.47
N ASN A 63 8.43 3.16 12.20
CA ASN A 63 9.74 3.65 12.61
C ASN A 63 10.24 4.73 11.64
N MET A 64 10.96 5.73 12.17
CA MET A 64 11.60 6.79 11.39
C MET A 64 13.10 6.52 11.26
N TYR A 65 13.50 5.41 10.63
CA TYR A 65 14.91 5.07 10.49
C TYR A 65 15.71 6.13 9.71
N PRO A 66 17.02 6.27 10.00
CA PRO A 66 17.81 5.50 10.97
C PRO A 66 17.63 5.97 12.43
N SER A 67 16.74 6.94 12.70
CA SER A 67 16.51 7.44 14.06
C SER A 67 15.73 6.44 14.94
N PRO A 68 15.77 6.57 16.28
CA PRO A 68 14.97 5.73 17.18
C PRO A 68 13.49 6.16 17.25
N PHE A 69 13.11 7.22 16.54
CA PHE A 69 11.79 7.86 16.64
C PHE A 69 10.71 7.09 15.90
N ARG A 70 9.45 7.34 16.27
CA ARG A 70 8.27 6.75 15.63
C ARG A 70 7.21 7.78 15.30
N GLY A 71 6.38 7.45 14.32
CA GLY A 71 5.21 8.23 13.94
C GLY A 71 3.93 7.42 14.00
N ILE A 72 2.82 8.15 14.06
CA ILE A 72 1.47 7.61 13.92
C ILE A 72 0.92 8.09 12.58
N GLN A 73 0.27 7.19 11.86
CA GLN A 73 -0.41 7.50 10.62
C GLN A 73 -1.85 7.01 10.71
N LEU A 74 -2.79 7.95 10.59
CA LEU A 74 -4.21 7.66 10.45
C LEU A 74 -4.60 7.74 8.98
N GLN A 75 -5.56 6.91 8.60
CA GLN A 75 -6.17 6.88 7.28
C GLN A 75 -7.69 6.82 7.42
N GLY A 76 -8.39 7.61 6.60
CA GLY A 76 -9.84 7.54 6.43
C GLY A 76 -10.25 6.48 5.39
N PRO A 77 -11.55 6.20 5.25
CA PRO A 77 -12.04 5.20 4.32
C PRO A 77 -11.65 5.51 2.87
N GLU A 78 -11.38 4.45 2.10
CA GLU A 78 -11.10 4.57 0.66
C GLU A 78 -12.36 5.00 -0.10
N LYS A 79 -12.20 5.95 -1.02
CA LYS A 79 -13.19 6.35 -2.01
C LYS A 79 -12.69 5.96 -3.39
N ILE A 80 -13.43 5.09 -4.07
CA ILE A 80 -13.04 4.53 -5.36
C ILE A 80 -13.87 5.20 -6.47
N LYS A 81 -13.19 5.75 -7.47
CA LYS A 81 -13.79 6.29 -8.70
C LYS A 81 -13.07 5.70 -9.90
N GLY A 82 -13.65 4.68 -10.51
CA GLY A 82 -13.00 3.92 -11.58
C GLY A 82 -11.71 3.27 -11.08
N ARG A 83 -10.57 3.62 -11.68
CA ARG A 83 -9.24 3.15 -11.25
C ARG A 83 -8.61 4.01 -10.15
N GLU A 84 -9.16 5.19 -9.83
CA GLU A 84 -8.60 6.03 -8.77
C GLU A 84 -9.14 5.59 -7.41
N VAL A 85 -8.23 5.39 -6.46
CA VAL A 85 -8.52 5.25 -5.03
C VAL A 85 -8.02 6.51 -4.35
N SER A 86 -8.88 7.18 -3.59
CA SER A 86 -8.50 8.33 -2.78
C SER A 86 -8.86 8.10 -1.31
N TYR A 87 -8.06 8.64 -0.40
CA TYR A 87 -8.35 8.62 1.04
C TYR A 87 -7.69 9.81 1.73
N GLN A 88 -8.22 10.20 2.88
CA GLN A 88 -7.56 11.18 3.75
C GLN A 88 -6.48 10.46 4.57
N GLY A 89 -5.29 11.03 4.64
CA GLY A 89 -4.24 10.63 5.57
C GLY A 89 -3.96 11.75 6.58
N LEU A 90 -3.57 11.38 7.79
CA LEU A 90 -3.11 12.31 8.81
C LEU A 90 -1.87 11.73 9.51
N SER A 91 -0.76 12.45 9.44
CA SER A 91 0.45 12.12 10.20
C SER A 91 0.38 12.79 11.56
N MET A 92 0.63 12.02 12.61
CA MET A 92 0.49 12.43 14.00
C MET A 92 1.76 12.08 14.78
N SER A 93 2.10 12.97 15.69
CA SER A 93 3.24 12.88 16.59
C SER A 93 2.80 12.46 17.99
N HIS A 94 3.67 11.74 18.68
CA HIS A 94 3.56 11.40 20.10
C HIS A 94 4.85 11.83 20.79
N SER A 95 4.78 12.71 21.79
CA SER A 95 5.96 13.31 22.45
C SER A 95 6.98 12.27 22.92
N GLU A 96 6.55 11.14 23.46
CA GLU A 96 7.44 10.11 23.98
C GLU A 96 8.17 9.31 22.89
N TRP A 97 7.80 9.50 21.62
CA TRP A 97 8.39 8.81 20.48
C TRP A 97 9.29 9.70 19.62
N LEU A 98 9.54 10.93 20.06
CA LEU A 98 10.30 11.93 19.33
C LEU A 98 11.53 12.38 20.13
N GLU A 99 12.29 13.32 19.57
CA GLU A 99 13.42 13.94 20.25
C GLU A 99 13.01 14.64 21.55
N PRO A 100 13.85 14.61 22.60
CA PRO A 100 13.60 15.37 23.82
C PRO A 100 13.35 16.85 23.52
N GLY A 101 12.22 17.37 24.01
CA GLY A 101 11.83 18.77 23.77
C GLY A 101 11.08 19.02 22.46
N ALA A 102 10.77 17.99 21.67
CA ALA A 102 9.89 18.11 20.51
C ALA A 102 8.54 18.75 20.90
N LYS A 103 8.12 19.74 20.13
CA LYS A 103 6.88 20.52 20.36
C LYS A 103 6.07 20.62 19.07
N PRO A 104 4.74 20.79 19.16
CA PRO A 104 3.92 21.09 18.00
C PRO A 104 4.38 22.37 17.31
N ARG A 105 4.30 22.38 15.98
CA ARG A 105 4.45 23.59 15.16
C ARG A 105 3.21 24.49 15.32
N LYS A 106 3.34 25.78 15.00
CA LYS A 106 2.29 26.81 15.16
C LYS A 106 0.91 26.41 14.60
N GLU A 107 0.86 25.65 13.51
CA GLU A 107 -0.40 25.23 12.86
C GLU A 107 -0.92 23.86 13.31
N GLN A 108 -0.22 23.18 14.23
CA GLN A 108 -0.61 21.86 14.70
C GLN A 108 -1.51 21.97 15.92
N ILE A 109 -2.53 21.12 15.96
CA ILE A 109 -3.40 20.99 17.12
C ILE A 109 -2.77 19.96 18.05
N GLN A 110 -2.61 20.33 19.33
CA GLN A 110 -2.13 19.44 20.38
C GLN A 110 -3.30 18.98 21.27
N MET A 111 -3.25 17.72 21.68
CA MET A 111 -4.12 17.16 22.70
C MET A 111 -3.33 16.17 23.54
N GLY A 112 -3.12 16.51 24.82
CA GLY A 112 -2.24 15.73 25.69
C GLY A 112 -0.84 15.60 25.10
N LYS A 113 -0.38 14.34 24.98
CA LYS A 113 0.94 13.98 24.45
C LYS A 113 1.00 13.89 22.92
N PHE A 114 -0.12 14.12 22.23
CA PHE A 114 -0.24 13.99 20.78
C PHE A 114 -0.43 15.33 20.09
N TRP A 115 0.08 15.45 18.86
CA TRP A 115 -0.23 16.59 17.99
C TRP A 115 -0.18 16.23 16.51
N ALA A 116 -0.98 16.94 15.71
CA ALA A 116 -1.04 16.73 14.27
C ALA A 116 -1.40 18.03 13.53
N GLY A 117 -1.04 18.08 12.25
CA GLY A 117 -1.44 19.16 11.34
C GLY A 117 -2.81 18.90 10.69
N LYS A 118 -2.99 19.42 9.48
CA LYS A 118 -4.19 19.16 8.67
C LYS A 118 -4.08 17.80 7.95
N PRO A 119 -5.20 17.07 7.76
CA PRO A 119 -5.24 15.90 6.89
C PRO A 119 -4.88 16.27 5.45
N TYR A 120 -4.26 15.34 4.75
CA TYR A 120 -3.95 15.45 3.31
C TYR A 120 -4.72 14.37 2.53
N THR A 121 -4.94 14.62 1.25
CA THR A 121 -5.51 13.60 0.34
C THR A 121 -4.38 12.78 -0.27
N ARG A 122 -4.48 11.46 -0.20
CA ARG A 122 -3.66 10.55 -1.00
C ARG A 122 -4.49 9.96 -2.12
N LYS A 123 -3.83 9.74 -3.25
CA LYS A 123 -4.37 9.05 -4.40
C LYS A 123 -3.50 7.84 -4.71
N LYS A 124 -4.15 6.78 -5.17
CA LYS A 124 -3.55 5.57 -5.70
C LYS A 124 -4.32 5.15 -6.94
N THR A 125 -3.69 4.35 -7.78
CA THR A 125 -4.30 3.76 -8.97
C THR A 125 -4.46 2.26 -8.78
N ILE A 126 -5.63 1.73 -9.16
CA ILE A 126 -5.92 0.30 -9.23
C ILE A 126 -5.35 -0.26 -10.53
N LEU A 127 -4.45 -1.23 -10.37
CA LEU A 127 -3.94 -2.10 -11.42
C LEU A 127 -4.62 -3.47 -11.29
N LYS A 128 -5.10 -4.00 -12.40
CA LYS A 128 -5.81 -5.28 -12.51
C LYS A 128 -4.92 -6.28 -13.24
N VAL A 129 -4.46 -7.30 -12.51
CA VAL A 129 -3.66 -8.39 -13.08
C VAL A 129 -4.40 -9.70 -12.84
N GLY A 130 -4.92 -10.28 -13.91
CA GLY A 130 -5.83 -11.42 -13.83
C GLY A 130 -7.09 -11.05 -13.02
N LYS A 131 -7.38 -11.82 -11.97
CA LYS A 131 -8.52 -11.59 -11.06
C LYS A 131 -8.15 -10.79 -9.81
N LYS A 132 -6.93 -10.25 -9.73
CA LYS A 132 -6.43 -9.54 -8.54
C LYS A 132 -6.28 -8.05 -8.82
N GLU A 133 -6.58 -7.25 -7.81
CA GLU A 133 -6.39 -5.81 -7.83
C GLU A 133 -5.22 -5.40 -6.93
N PHE A 134 -4.36 -4.53 -7.46
CA PHE A 134 -3.19 -3.97 -6.79
C PHE A 134 -3.32 -2.45 -6.76
N ARG A 135 -2.85 -1.83 -5.67
CA ARG A 135 -2.87 -0.37 -5.52
C ARG A 135 -1.45 0.14 -5.68
N THR A 136 -1.21 1.05 -6.62
CA THR A 136 0.08 1.73 -6.79
C THR A 136 -0.06 3.23 -6.51
N GLY A 137 1.01 3.87 -6.04
CA GLY A 137 1.00 5.29 -5.68
C GLY A 137 1.03 6.19 -6.91
N SER A 138 2.15 6.17 -7.63
CA SER A 138 2.40 7.06 -8.77
C SER A 138 2.61 6.28 -10.07
N ILE A 139 1.97 6.75 -11.14
CA ILE A 139 2.20 6.27 -12.51
C ILE A 139 2.58 7.47 -13.36
N ASN A 140 3.79 7.49 -13.92
CA ASN A 140 4.32 8.61 -14.70
C ASN A 140 4.78 8.15 -16.08
N GLY A 141 4.30 8.78 -17.15
CA GLY A 141 4.71 8.46 -18.52
C GLY A 141 4.25 7.09 -19.04
N MET A 142 3.25 6.48 -18.39
CA MET A 142 2.69 5.17 -18.74
C MET A 142 1.18 5.12 -18.49
N THR A 143 0.47 4.20 -19.16
CA THR A 143 -0.93 3.90 -18.85
C THR A 143 -1.04 2.80 -17.77
N PRO A 144 -2.17 2.70 -17.05
CA PRO A 144 -2.43 1.59 -16.14
C PRO A 144 -2.27 0.21 -16.80
N GLU A 145 -2.73 0.04 -18.03
CA GLU A 145 -2.67 -1.24 -18.77
C GLU A 145 -1.22 -1.65 -19.10
N GLN A 146 -0.35 -0.69 -19.40
CA GLN A 146 1.09 -0.95 -19.56
C GLN A 146 1.71 -1.39 -18.23
N CYS A 147 1.34 -0.74 -17.13
CA CYS A 147 1.79 -1.12 -15.79
C CYS A 147 1.29 -2.52 -15.39
N GLU A 148 0.06 -2.88 -15.74
CA GLU A 148 -0.53 -4.20 -15.52
C GLU A 148 0.21 -5.29 -16.29
N THR A 149 0.59 -5.01 -17.54
CA THR A 149 1.38 -5.93 -18.36
C THR A 149 2.73 -6.23 -17.70
N ILE A 150 3.44 -5.18 -17.28
CA ILE A 150 4.72 -5.30 -16.59
C ILE A 150 4.56 -6.05 -15.26
N LEU A 151 3.59 -5.64 -14.44
CA LEU A 151 3.33 -6.26 -13.15
C LEU A 151 2.95 -7.74 -13.31
N GLY A 152 2.19 -8.09 -14.35
CA GLY A 152 1.85 -9.48 -14.66
C GLY A 152 3.06 -10.34 -15.03
N LEU A 153 4.01 -9.80 -15.80
CA LEU A 153 5.27 -10.51 -16.11
C LEU A 153 6.12 -10.70 -14.85
N LEU A 154 6.26 -9.67 -14.03
CA LEU A 154 7.01 -9.74 -12.77
C LEU A 154 6.39 -10.74 -11.78
N LEU A 155 5.07 -10.68 -11.56
CA LEU A 155 4.34 -11.58 -10.68
C LEU A 155 4.39 -13.04 -11.13
N SER A 156 4.48 -13.30 -12.44
CA SER A 156 4.56 -14.65 -12.99
C SER A 156 5.98 -15.20 -13.10
N GLY A 157 6.99 -14.43 -12.69
CA GLY A 157 8.39 -14.82 -12.84
C GLY A 157 8.87 -14.83 -14.30
N LYS A 158 8.11 -14.25 -15.23
CA LYS A 158 8.43 -14.20 -16.65
C LYS A 158 9.32 -13.00 -16.96
N TYR A 159 10.51 -13.02 -16.40
CA TYR A 159 11.53 -12.00 -16.60
C TYR A 159 12.94 -12.61 -16.59
N GLU A 160 13.84 -11.93 -17.29
CA GLU A 160 15.27 -12.21 -17.23
C GLU A 160 15.93 -11.28 -16.20
N ILE A 161 17.05 -11.74 -15.64
CA ILE A 161 17.80 -11.01 -14.61
C ILE A 161 19.12 -10.57 -15.22
N GLY A 162 19.35 -9.26 -15.26
CA GLY A 162 20.62 -8.68 -15.71
C GLY A 162 21.78 -9.02 -14.75
N PRO A 163 23.04 -8.88 -15.21
CA PRO A 163 24.21 -9.34 -14.46
C PRO A 163 24.44 -8.59 -13.13
N THR A 164 23.88 -7.40 -12.97
CA THR A 164 24.06 -6.54 -11.78
C THR A 164 23.00 -6.81 -10.70
N VAL A 165 22.02 -7.68 -10.96
CA VAL A 165 20.89 -7.90 -10.06
C VAL A 165 21.15 -9.09 -9.16
N ASN A 166 21.18 -8.85 -7.85
CA ASN A 166 21.35 -9.90 -6.85
C ASN A 166 20.05 -10.69 -6.64
N LYS A 167 20.08 -11.99 -6.94
CA LYS A 167 18.93 -12.90 -6.78
C LYS A 167 18.42 -12.98 -5.34
N ARG A 168 19.31 -12.99 -4.34
CA ARG A 168 18.91 -13.04 -2.92
C ARG A 168 18.13 -11.79 -2.51
N THR A 169 18.51 -10.65 -3.06
CA THR A 169 17.81 -9.39 -2.80
C THR A 169 16.43 -9.35 -3.49
N LEU A 170 16.27 -9.97 -4.66
CA LEU A 170 14.94 -10.10 -5.31
C LEU A 170 13.95 -10.91 -4.47
N GLU A 171 14.42 -11.87 -3.66
CA GLU A 171 13.55 -12.63 -2.76
C GLU A 171 12.92 -11.75 -1.66
N GLN A 172 13.47 -10.57 -1.41
CA GLN A 172 12.97 -9.61 -0.42
C GLN A 172 11.92 -8.64 -0.98
N VAL A 173 11.75 -8.61 -2.31
CA VAL A 173 10.80 -7.72 -3.00
C VAL A 173 9.36 -8.13 -2.68
N GLY A 174 8.57 -7.17 -2.17
CA GLY A 174 7.13 -7.32 -1.98
C GLY A 174 6.41 -7.22 -3.32
N TRP A 175 6.45 -8.28 -4.12
CA TRP A 175 5.88 -8.30 -5.48
C TRP A 175 4.39 -7.95 -5.55
N ASN A 176 3.65 -8.15 -4.45
CA ASN A 176 2.24 -7.78 -4.32
C ASN A 176 2.00 -6.33 -3.84
N THR A 177 3.05 -5.56 -3.61
CA THR A 177 3.00 -4.18 -3.12
C THR A 177 3.73 -3.22 -4.07
N PRO A 178 3.27 -3.08 -5.33
CA PRO A 178 3.85 -2.10 -6.24
C PRO A 178 3.61 -0.69 -5.69
N SER A 179 4.67 0.12 -5.62
CA SER A 179 4.61 1.48 -5.07
C SER A 179 4.59 2.56 -6.15
N ASN A 180 5.28 2.33 -7.27
CA ASN A 180 5.32 3.28 -8.38
C ASN A 180 5.60 2.58 -9.72
N PHE A 181 5.23 3.25 -10.81
CA PHE A 181 5.69 2.97 -12.17
C PHE A 181 6.08 4.28 -12.84
N SER A 182 7.21 4.30 -13.53
CA SER A 182 7.60 5.46 -14.32
C SER A 182 8.33 5.06 -15.60
N LYS A 183 8.13 5.86 -16.64
CA LYS A 183 8.88 5.76 -17.89
C LYS A 183 9.42 7.11 -18.32
N ARG A 184 10.71 7.16 -18.64
CA ARG A 184 11.38 8.33 -19.21
C ARG A 184 12.25 7.88 -20.39
N GLY A 185 11.83 8.21 -21.61
CA GLY A 185 12.45 7.67 -22.81
C GLY A 185 12.31 6.14 -22.86
N GLU A 186 13.43 5.45 -22.96
CA GLU A 186 13.47 3.97 -22.92
C GLU A 186 13.58 3.39 -21.51
N SER A 187 13.95 4.19 -20.52
CA SER A 187 14.11 3.74 -19.12
C SER A 187 12.74 3.56 -18.48
N ILE A 188 12.48 2.38 -17.93
CA ILE A 188 11.30 2.08 -17.12
C ILE A 188 11.76 1.73 -15.71
N SER A 189 11.16 2.38 -14.72
CA SER A 189 11.37 2.11 -13.31
C SER A 189 10.07 1.62 -12.66
N VAL A 190 10.19 0.56 -11.87
CA VAL A 190 9.08 -0.03 -11.12
C VAL A 190 9.46 -0.20 -9.67
N GLY A 191 8.75 0.50 -8.79
CA GLY A 191 8.97 0.41 -7.35
C GLY A 191 8.11 -0.65 -6.68
N PHE A 192 8.67 -1.31 -5.68
CA PHE A 192 7.98 -2.24 -4.79
C PHE A 192 8.38 -2.02 -3.34
N LEU A 193 7.43 -2.14 -2.41
CA LEU A 193 7.79 -2.18 -0.99
C LEU A 193 8.59 -3.44 -0.66
N HIS A 194 9.41 -3.38 0.38
CA HIS A 194 10.05 -4.56 0.94
C HIS A 194 9.01 -5.49 1.61
N LYS A 195 9.22 -6.81 1.57
CA LYS A 195 8.31 -7.79 2.23
C LYS A 195 8.23 -7.59 3.74
N ALA A 196 9.37 -7.35 4.38
CA ALA A 196 9.44 -6.97 5.78
C ALA A 196 9.02 -5.50 5.96
N LYS A 197 8.18 -5.25 6.97
CA LYS A 197 7.66 -3.93 7.32
C LYS A 197 8.80 -2.97 7.68
N ASP A 198 8.66 -1.70 7.33
CA ASP A 198 9.62 -0.61 7.58
C ASP A 198 11.05 -0.90 7.08
N SER A 199 11.22 -1.82 6.14
CA SER A 199 12.53 -2.19 5.58
C SER A 199 12.79 -1.53 4.23
N GLY A 200 12.07 -0.44 3.95
CA GLY A 200 12.24 0.37 2.75
C GLY A 200 11.53 -0.16 1.52
N PHE A 201 12.10 0.16 0.36
CA PHE A 201 11.56 -0.20 -0.94
C PHE A 201 12.67 -0.51 -1.94
N PHE A 202 12.27 -1.20 -3.01
CA PHE A 202 13.11 -1.51 -4.16
C PHE A 202 12.66 -0.68 -5.34
N ASP A 203 13.62 -0.23 -6.14
CA ASP A 203 13.40 0.37 -7.45
C ASP A 203 14.04 -0.52 -8.51
N LEU A 204 13.22 -1.11 -9.37
CA LEU A 204 13.66 -2.00 -10.44
C LEU A 204 13.75 -1.18 -11.73
N GLN A 205 14.95 -1.08 -12.30
CA GLN A 205 15.11 -0.58 -13.67
C GLN A 205 14.93 -1.75 -14.63
N ILE A 206 13.93 -1.65 -15.49
CA ILE A 206 13.55 -2.72 -16.41
C ILE A 206 13.61 -2.25 -17.85
N LYS A 207 13.85 -3.21 -18.74
CA LYS A 207 13.77 -3.03 -20.18
C LYS A 207 12.73 -3.97 -20.77
N MET A 208 11.97 -3.44 -21.72
CA MET A 208 10.96 -4.18 -22.48
C MET A 208 11.41 -4.27 -23.94
N VAL A 209 11.58 -5.49 -24.46
CA VAL A 209 11.78 -5.75 -25.89
C VAL A 209 10.67 -6.66 -26.36
N GLY A 210 9.69 -6.10 -27.06
CA GLY A 210 8.43 -6.79 -27.36
C GLY A 210 7.71 -7.22 -26.08
N LYS A 211 7.56 -8.54 -25.87
CA LYS A 211 6.93 -9.12 -24.67
C LYS A 211 7.94 -9.64 -23.63
N LYS A 212 9.24 -9.47 -23.87
CA LYS A 212 10.29 -9.89 -22.94
C LYS A 212 10.61 -8.76 -21.98
N LEU A 213 10.64 -9.07 -20.68
CA LEU A 213 11.03 -8.18 -19.60
C LEU A 213 12.40 -8.62 -19.07
N THR A 214 13.33 -7.68 -18.98
CA THR A 214 14.62 -7.88 -18.30
C THR A 214 14.73 -6.87 -17.16
N ILE A 215 15.05 -7.34 -15.95
CA ILE A 215 15.43 -6.46 -14.84
C ILE A 215 16.91 -6.15 -15.02
N GLU A 216 17.23 -4.95 -15.48
CA GLU A 216 18.60 -4.56 -15.81
C GLU A 216 19.38 -4.16 -14.55
N GLN A 217 18.72 -3.47 -13.62
CA GLN A 217 19.31 -3.04 -12.35
C GLN A 217 18.25 -3.01 -11.25
N MET A 218 18.72 -3.05 -10.02
CA MET A 218 17.87 -2.95 -8.83
C MET A 218 18.57 -2.08 -7.80
N PHE A 219 17.84 -1.08 -7.32
CA PHE A 219 18.25 -0.25 -6.19
C PHE A 219 17.40 -0.60 -4.99
N GLN A 220 18.01 -0.59 -3.81
CA GLN A 220 17.31 -0.72 -2.54
C GLN A 220 17.52 0.56 -1.75
N ALA A 221 16.42 1.20 -1.38
CA ALA A 221 16.42 2.27 -0.40
C ALA A 221 16.05 1.64 0.95
N ILE A 222 17.05 1.41 1.79
CA ILE A 222 16.87 1.00 3.18
C ILE A 222 16.73 2.28 4.01
N PRO A 223 15.69 2.41 4.84
CA PRO A 223 15.50 3.58 5.69
C PRO A 223 16.51 3.62 6.84
#